data_AF-A0AAD4WLM3-F1
#
_entry.id   AF-A0AAD4WLM3-F1
#
_cell.length_a   1.000
_cell.length_b   1.000
_cell.length_c   1.000
_cell.angle_alpha   90.00
_cell.angle_beta   90.00
_cell.angle_gamma   90.00
#
_symmetry.space_group_name_H-M   'P 1'
#
loop_
_entity.id
_entity.type
_entity.pdbx_description
1 polymer ?
#
loop_
_entity_poly.entity_id
_entity_poly.type
_entity_poly.pdbx_seq_one_letter_code
_entity_poly.pdbx_strand_id
1 'polypeptide(L)'
;MQLNTKVFLVHISHLLVPCLFLNAKRLGIMGEGYAWIMTSSSMNFLHSMDLSVIESMQGVVGLKSCIPASRSLHNLTSRLRRKFYREEANVEVRELSADAIWAYDATWALAEAIERARIVNSTTNQPYTGLDLPNDINNTRPSGHGVLLLREILEGRFKGLSGETRYLNGKRNSGAFEIVNVIGKGERTVGLLPCVVGNIKESHLLHNKRKLISTGDLETIIWPGGSTTVLKGSKTQLSEVKLRIGVPVKAGFKELVRVDHDLQGNRTYVTGFCIDVFKAAIGALSYKVHYEFIPFQDANGHSAGTYNDLVDQVYLKVHLVVGFW
;
A
#
# COMPACT_ATOMS: atom_id res chain seq x y z
N MET A 1 29.25 -17.16 13.58
CA MET A 1 28.54 -15.95 14.04
C MET A 1 27.12 -16.01 13.49
N GLN A 2 26.10 -15.89 14.33
CA GLN A 2 24.70 -15.96 13.91
C GLN A 2 24.28 -14.54 13.50
N LEU A 3 24.14 -14.27 12.20
CA LEU A 3 23.68 -12.97 11.70
C LEU A 3 22.23 -12.76 12.13
N ASN A 4 21.97 -11.74 12.95
CA ASN A 4 20.61 -11.33 13.27
C ASN A 4 19.97 -10.71 12.03
N THR A 5 19.07 -11.47 11.39
CA THR A 5 18.32 -11.01 10.24
C THR A 5 17.44 -9.81 10.61
N LYS A 6 17.49 -8.74 9.82
CA LYS A 6 16.57 -7.59 9.92
C LYS A 6 15.63 -7.59 8.73
N VAL A 7 14.33 -7.60 9.01
CA VAL A 7 13.28 -7.60 7.98
C VAL A 7 12.60 -6.23 7.95
N PHE A 8 12.48 -5.66 6.76
CA PHE A 8 11.80 -4.40 6.50
C PHE A 8 10.59 -4.62 5.61
N LEU A 9 9.45 -4.07 6.01
CA LEU A 9 8.25 -3.97 5.18
C LEU A 9 8.15 -2.54 4.64
N VAL A 10 8.07 -2.40 3.31
CA VAL A 10 8.05 -1.12 2.60
C VAL A 10 6.66 -0.86 2.04
N HIS A 11 5.99 0.14 2.62
CA HIS A 11 4.71 0.66 2.14
C HIS A 11 4.80 2.19 2.07
N ILE A 12 5.27 2.70 0.93
CA ILE A 12 5.49 4.13 0.68
C ILE A 12 5.06 4.49 -0.74
N SER A 13 4.93 5.79 -1.03
CA SER A 13 4.73 6.26 -2.41
C SER A 13 5.88 5.78 -3.31
N HIS A 14 5.56 5.34 -4.54
CA HIS A 14 6.57 4.91 -5.52
C HIS A 14 7.60 6.00 -5.83
N LEU A 15 7.24 7.28 -5.64
CA LEU A 15 8.14 8.43 -5.81
C LEU A 15 9.27 8.47 -4.77
N LEU A 16 9.08 7.86 -3.60
CA LEU A 16 10.07 7.84 -2.52
C LEU A 16 10.93 6.57 -2.53
N VAL A 17 10.53 5.54 -3.27
CA VAL A 17 11.24 4.26 -3.39
C VAL A 17 12.68 4.45 -3.91
N PRO A 18 12.95 5.29 -4.94
CA PRO A 18 14.32 5.56 -5.37
C PRO A 18 15.21 6.08 -4.23
N CYS A 19 14.71 7.07 -3.49
CA CYS A 19 15.45 7.66 -2.38
C CYS A 19 15.74 6.63 -1.28
N LEU A 20 14.76 5.80 -0.93
CA LEU A 20 14.93 4.75 0.07
C LEU A 20 16.03 3.76 -0.31
N PHE A 21 15.94 3.14 -1.49
CA PHE A 21 16.83 2.03 -1.83
C PHE A 21 18.24 2.48 -2.25
N LEU A 22 18.38 3.65 -2.86
CA LEU A 22 19.69 4.24 -3.12
C LEU A 22 20.43 4.53 -1.80
N ASN A 23 19.75 5.08 -0.80
CA ASN A 23 20.35 5.33 0.52
C ASN A 23 20.57 4.04 1.31
N ALA A 24 19.64 3.08 1.24
CA ALA A 24 19.81 1.76 1.85
C ALA A 24 21.06 1.05 1.33
N LYS A 25 21.31 1.10 0.01
CA LYS A 25 22.53 0.58 -0.60
C LYS A 25 23.78 1.30 -0.10
N ARG A 26 23.77 2.64 -0.07
CA ARG A 26 24.89 3.46 0.44
C ARG A 26 25.22 3.17 1.90
N LEU A 27 24.21 2.93 2.73
CA LEU A 27 24.36 2.61 4.16
C LEU A 27 24.71 1.14 4.42
N GLY A 28 24.88 0.32 3.37
CA GLY A 28 25.24 -1.09 3.50
C GLY A 28 24.12 -1.98 4.06
N ILE A 29 22.86 -1.52 4.07
CA ILE A 29 21.70 -2.29 4.56
C ILE A 29 20.97 -3.06 3.44
N MET A 30 21.64 -3.22 2.29
CA MET A 30 21.28 -4.09 1.16
C MET A 30 22.23 -5.30 1.04
N GLY A 31 22.91 -5.65 2.13
CA GLY A 31 23.83 -6.80 2.22
C GLY A 31 23.20 -8.04 2.85
N GLU A 32 24.02 -9.07 3.07
CA GLU A 32 23.59 -10.29 3.75
C GLU A 32 23.09 -9.99 5.18
N GLY A 33 22.02 -10.68 5.60
CA GLY A 33 21.37 -10.46 6.89
C GLY A 33 20.23 -9.44 6.86
N TYR A 34 19.89 -8.88 5.69
CA TYR A 34 18.74 -8.01 5.50
C TYR A 34 17.68 -8.67 4.61
N ALA A 35 16.41 -8.38 4.88
CA ALA A 35 15.30 -8.70 4.00
C ALA A 35 14.39 -7.49 3.83
N TRP A 36 13.93 -7.31 2.60
CA TRP A 36 13.07 -6.20 2.22
C TRP A 36 11.86 -6.77 1.49
N ILE A 37 10.67 -6.44 1.99
CA ILE A 37 9.39 -6.84 1.42
C ILE A 37 8.65 -5.56 1.01
N MET A 38 8.40 -5.40 -0.27
CA MET A 38 7.74 -4.23 -0.83
C MET A 38 6.30 -4.55 -1.22
N THR A 39 5.38 -3.70 -0.77
CA THR A 39 3.94 -3.84 -1.08
C THR A 39 3.62 -3.46 -2.53
N SER A 40 2.44 -3.85 -3.01
CA SER A 40 1.99 -3.59 -4.38
C SER A 40 1.87 -2.11 -4.73
N SER A 41 1.61 -1.25 -3.76
CA SER A 41 1.55 0.20 -3.96
C SER A 41 2.83 0.78 -4.57
N SER A 42 3.97 0.15 -4.28
CA SER A 42 5.29 0.56 -4.79
C SER A 42 5.78 -0.38 -5.89
N MET A 43 5.57 -1.69 -5.73
CA MET A 43 6.07 -2.70 -6.66
C MET A 43 5.39 -2.65 -8.04
N ASN A 44 4.13 -2.22 -8.13
CA ASN A 44 3.45 -2.00 -9.42
C ASN A 44 4.16 -0.98 -10.33
N PHE A 45 5.05 -0.16 -9.77
CA PHE A 45 5.79 0.90 -10.46
C PHE A 45 7.27 0.56 -10.65
N LEU A 46 7.70 -0.69 -10.44
CA LEU A 46 9.12 -1.06 -10.57
C LEU A 46 9.69 -0.68 -11.95
N HIS A 47 8.93 -0.88 -13.03
CA HIS A 47 9.39 -0.59 -14.39
C HIS A 47 9.38 0.88 -14.79
N SER A 48 8.76 1.76 -13.98
CA SER A 48 8.85 3.21 -14.20
C SER A 48 10.08 3.82 -13.50
N MET A 49 10.85 3.02 -12.74
CA MET A 49 12.08 3.48 -12.09
C MET A 49 13.28 3.31 -13.02
N ASP A 50 14.28 4.17 -12.82
CA ASP A 50 15.58 4.06 -13.48
C ASP A 50 16.24 2.71 -13.19
N LEU A 51 16.96 2.18 -14.18
CA LEU A 51 17.63 0.88 -14.05
C LEU A 51 18.64 0.85 -12.88
N SER A 52 19.29 1.98 -12.59
CA SER A 52 20.22 2.12 -11.45
C SER A 52 19.50 2.03 -10.09
N VAL A 53 18.25 2.48 -10.02
CA VAL A 53 17.40 2.36 -8.84
C VAL A 53 16.99 0.91 -8.65
N ILE A 54 16.52 0.23 -9.71
CA ILE A 54 16.14 -1.19 -9.65
C ILE A 54 17.36 -2.04 -9.24
N GLU A 55 18.54 -1.74 -9.78
CA GLU A 55 19.79 -2.40 -9.39
C GLU A 55 20.19 -2.12 -7.93
N SER A 56 19.71 -1.05 -7.32
CA SER A 56 19.90 -0.81 -5.89
C SER A 56 19.00 -1.67 -5.00
N MET A 57 17.97 -2.27 -5.58
CA MET A 57 16.95 -3.09 -4.92
C MET A 57 17.25 -4.60 -5.03
N GLN A 58 18.51 -4.98 -5.31
CA GLN A 58 18.92 -6.38 -5.43
C GLN A 58 18.45 -7.21 -4.21
N GLY A 59 17.65 -8.24 -4.49
CA GLY A 59 17.12 -9.17 -3.49
C GLY A 59 15.86 -8.71 -2.76
N VAL A 60 15.30 -7.55 -3.09
CA VAL A 60 13.98 -7.13 -2.60
C VAL A 60 12.92 -8.10 -3.11
N VAL A 61 12.00 -8.50 -2.23
CA VAL A 61 10.80 -9.25 -2.60
C VAL A 61 9.62 -8.30 -2.59
N GLY A 62 8.65 -8.47 -3.47
CA GLY A 62 7.42 -7.72 -3.34
C GLY A 62 6.23 -8.35 -4.04
N LEU A 63 5.08 -7.70 -3.85
CA LEU A 63 3.81 -8.12 -4.40
C LEU A 63 3.51 -7.28 -5.64
N LYS A 64 3.49 -7.85 -6.83
CA LYS A 64 3.07 -7.18 -8.08
C LYS A 64 1.63 -7.57 -8.38
N SER A 65 0.78 -6.62 -8.77
CA SER A 65 -0.60 -6.95 -9.13
C SER A 65 -0.62 -7.79 -10.41
N CYS A 66 -1.28 -8.94 -10.41
CA CYS A 66 -1.33 -9.83 -11.58
C CYS A 66 -2.39 -9.32 -12.56
N ILE A 67 -1.96 -8.96 -13.77
CA ILE A 67 -2.85 -8.61 -14.88
C ILE A 67 -2.55 -9.58 -16.02
N PRO A 68 -3.51 -10.45 -16.40
CA PRO A 68 -3.31 -11.40 -17.48
C PRO A 68 -2.96 -10.70 -18.80
N ALA A 69 -1.94 -11.21 -19.48
CA ALA A 69 -1.62 -10.76 -20.82
C ALA A 69 -2.82 -10.95 -21.76
N SER A 70 -3.16 -9.91 -22.51
CA SER A 70 -4.24 -9.94 -23.48
C SER A 70 -3.87 -9.16 -24.73
N ARG A 71 -4.49 -9.52 -25.86
CA ARG A 71 -4.27 -8.80 -27.14
C ARG A 71 -4.67 -7.32 -27.03
N SER A 72 -5.73 -7.02 -26.29
CA SER A 72 -6.19 -5.64 -26.05
C SER A 72 -5.18 -4.85 -25.23
N LEU A 73 -4.63 -5.43 -24.16
CA LEU A 73 -3.58 -4.79 -23.35
C LEU A 73 -2.32 -4.53 -24.19
N HIS A 74 -1.87 -5.53 -24.95
CA HIS A 74 -0.72 -5.37 -25.84
C HIS A 74 -0.93 -4.27 -26.88
N ASN A 75 -2.12 -4.20 -27.49
CA ASN A 75 -2.47 -3.16 -28.44
C ASN A 75 -2.48 -1.76 -27.80
N LEU A 76 -3.02 -1.61 -26.58
CA LEU A 76 -3.00 -0.33 -25.87
C LEU A 76 -1.56 0.08 -25.54
N THR A 77 -0.76 -0.80 -24.96
CA THR A 77 0.65 -0.53 -24.63
C THR A 77 1.43 -0.09 -25.86
N SER A 78 1.24 -0.78 -27.00
CA SER A 78 1.89 -0.43 -28.27
C SER A 78 1.43 0.92 -28.85
N ARG A 79 0.16 1.30 -28.64
CA ARG A 79 -0.35 2.63 -29.04
C ARG A 79 0.24 3.73 -28.15
N LEU A 80 0.26 3.52 -26.84
CA LEU A 80 0.83 4.48 -25.89
C LEU A 80 2.32 4.68 -26.13
N ARG A 81 3.11 3.60 -26.30
CA ARG A 81 4.53 3.68 -26.66
C ARG A 81 4.78 4.56 -27.88
N ARG A 82 4.02 4.35 -28.97
CA ARG A 82 4.15 5.16 -30.19
C ARG A 82 3.77 6.62 -29.99
N LYS A 83 2.79 6.90 -29.12
CA LYS A 83 2.38 8.26 -28.79
C LYS A 83 3.46 8.98 -28.00
N PHE A 84 3.93 8.38 -26.91
CA PHE A 84 4.99 8.96 -26.08
C PHE A 84 6.29 9.16 -26.86
N TYR A 85 6.70 8.21 -27.70
CA TYR A 85 7.89 8.39 -28.53
C TYR A 85 7.83 9.61 -29.46
N ARG A 86 6.63 10.01 -29.91
CA ARG A 86 6.44 11.20 -30.77
C ARG A 86 6.41 12.50 -29.98
N GLU A 87 5.88 12.47 -28.76
CA GLU A 87 5.67 13.65 -27.92
C GLU A 87 6.89 13.94 -27.04
N GLU A 88 7.57 12.91 -26.55
CA GLU A 88 8.70 12.97 -25.63
C GLU A 88 9.74 11.90 -26.01
N ALA A 89 10.80 12.31 -26.72
CA ALA A 89 11.80 11.40 -27.30
C ALA A 89 12.57 10.52 -26.28
N ASN A 90 12.47 10.81 -24.98
CA ASN A 90 13.21 10.12 -23.92
C ASN A 90 12.34 9.26 -22.98
N VAL A 91 11.04 9.11 -23.21
CA VAL A 91 10.18 8.28 -22.34
C VAL A 91 10.08 6.85 -22.86
N GLU A 92 10.82 5.95 -22.22
CA GLU A 92 10.72 4.51 -22.46
C GLU A 92 9.59 3.90 -21.62
N VAL A 93 8.45 3.59 -22.25
CA VAL A 93 7.36 2.85 -21.59
C VAL A 93 7.70 1.35 -21.58
N ARG A 94 8.43 0.90 -20.55
CA ARG A 94 8.79 -0.51 -20.35
C ARG A 94 7.56 -1.39 -20.07
N GLU A 95 6.71 -0.97 -19.15
CA GLU A 95 5.46 -1.66 -18.81
C GLU A 95 4.42 -0.63 -18.32
N LEU A 96 3.12 -0.90 -18.51
CA LEU A 96 2.07 -0.12 -17.89
C LEU A 96 1.85 -0.63 -16.46
N SER A 97 1.81 0.27 -15.48
CA SER A 97 1.47 -0.13 -14.12
C SER A 97 0.02 -0.62 -14.03
N ALA A 98 -0.26 -1.47 -13.05
CA ALA A 98 -1.62 -1.93 -12.78
C ALA A 98 -2.58 -0.75 -12.55
N ASP A 99 -2.11 0.29 -11.88
CA ASP A 99 -2.85 1.53 -11.63
C ASP A 99 -3.25 2.24 -12.94
N ALA A 100 -2.35 2.33 -13.93
CA ALA A 100 -2.66 2.91 -15.22
C ALA A 100 -3.72 2.08 -15.98
N ILE A 101 -3.63 0.76 -15.90
CA ILE A 101 -4.61 -0.16 -16.52
C ILE A 101 -5.96 -0.03 -15.81
N TRP A 102 -5.99 0.09 -14.49
CA TRP A 102 -7.22 0.28 -13.73
C TRP A 102 -7.86 1.64 -13.97
N ALA A 103 -7.07 2.70 -14.17
CA ALA A 103 -7.61 4.00 -14.57
C ALA A 103 -8.28 3.94 -15.95
N TYR A 104 -7.68 3.21 -16.90
CA TYR A 104 -8.28 2.97 -18.21
C TYR A 104 -9.61 2.20 -18.09
N ASP A 105 -9.61 1.11 -17.32
CA ASP A 105 -10.80 0.30 -17.08
C ASP A 105 -11.90 1.07 -16.36
N ALA A 106 -11.56 1.90 -15.36
CA ALA A 106 -12.52 2.74 -14.64
C ALA A 106 -13.18 3.77 -15.55
N THR A 107 -12.42 4.36 -16.47
CA THR A 107 -12.95 5.32 -17.46
C THR A 107 -13.94 4.65 -18.41
N TRP A 108 -13.60 3.46 -18.90
CA TRP A 108 -14.48 2.71 -19.81
C TRP A 108 -15.73 2.19 -19.07
N ALA A 109 -15.59 1.74 -17.82
CA ALA A 109 -16.72 1.35 -16.98
C ALA A 109 -17.67 2.51 -16.71
N LEU A 110 -17.14 3.72 -16.45
CA LEU A 110 -17.95 4.92 -16.29
C LEU A 110 -18.70 5.28 -17.57
N ALA A 111 -18.02 5.25 -18.72
CA ALA A 111 -18.66 5.52 -20.01
C ALA A 111 -19.82 4.55 -20.29
N GLU A 112 -19.59 3.25 -20.08
CA GLU A 112 -20.62 2.23 -20.27
C GLU A 112 -21.79 2.41 -19.27
N ALA A 113 -21.52 2.77 -18.02
CA ALA A 113 -22.56 3.05 -17.04
C ALA A 113 -23.42 4.27 -17.43
N ILE A 114 -22.82 5.32 -18.00
CA ILE A 114 -23.55 6.49 -18.51
C ILE A 114 -24.48 6.09 -19.67
N GLU A 115 -24.00 5.27 -20.60
CA GLU A 115 -24.80 4.76 -21.72
C GLU A 115 -25.98 3.91 -21.24
N ARG A 116 -25.74 3.01 -20.26
CA ARG A 116 -26.78 2.14 -19.67
C ARG A 116 -27.80 2.90 -18.86
N ALA A 117 -27.35 3.88 -18.08
CA ALA A 117 -28.23 4.76 -17.32
C ALA A 117 -29.15 5.59 -18.24
N ARG A 118 -28.90 5.56 -19.57
CA ARG A 118 -29.62 6.35 -20.58
C ARG A 118 -29.76 7.79 -20.11
N ILE A 119 -28.66 8.34 -19.58
CA ILE A 119 -28.53 9.76 -19.29
C ILE A 119 -28.38 10.44 -20.67
N VAL A 120 -29.49 10.43 -21.41
CA VAL A 120 -29.65 11.19 -22.64
C VAL A 120 -29.52 12.64 -22.22
N ASN A 121 -28.76 13.41 -23.01
CA ASN A 121 -28.64 14.87 -22.88
C ASN A 121 -29.99 15.44 -22.46
N SER A 122 -30.15 15.70 -21.16
CA SER A 122 -31.19 16.60 -20.72
C SER A 122 -30.69 17.95 -21.20
N THR A 123 -31.02 18.29 -22.44
CA THR A 123 -31.17 19.65 -22.92
C THR A 123 -32.33 20.30 -22.17
N THR A 124 -32.30 20.22 -20.84
CA THR A 124 -32.91 21.22 -20.01
C THR A 124 -32.00 22.42 -20.13
N ASN A 125 -32.40 23.34 -21.02
CA ASN A 125 -32.00 24.73 -21.01
C ASN A 125 -32.41 25.39 -19.68
N GLN A 126 -31.97 24.85 -18.55
CA GLN A 126 -31.91 25.62 -17.33
C GLN A 126 -30.59 26.37 -17.40
N PRO A 127 -30.61 27.71 -17.47
CA PRO A 127 -29.38 28.47 -17.36
C PRO A 127 -28.76 28.12 -16.01
N TYR A 128 -27.61 27.45 -16.05
CA TYR A 128 -26.75 27.33 -14.89
C TYR A 128 -26.26 28.75 -14.57
N THR A 129 -27.05 29.50 -13.81
CA THR A 129 -26.56 30.70 -13.14
C THR A 129 -25.51 30.24 -12.15
N GLY A 130 -24.28 30.73 -12.36
CA GLY A 130 -23.09 30.24 -11.67
C GLY A 130 -23.19 30.30 -10.15
N LEU A 131 -22.54 29.32 -9.52
CA LEU A 131 -21.90 29.45 -8.21
C LEU A 131 -22.76 30.04 -7.08
N ASP A 132 -23.93 29.48 -6.82
CA ASP A 132 -24.42 29.44 -5.44
C ASP A 132 -23.90 28.15 -4.81
N LEU A 133 -22.71 28.23 -4.20
CA LEU A 133 -22.20 27.18 -3.33
C LEU A 133 -23.24 26.99 -2.20
N PRO A 134 -23.89 25.82 -2.05
CA PRO A 134 -24.80 25.62 -0.95
C PRO A 134 -23.95 25.60 0.31
N ASN A 135 -24.10 26.63 1.15
CA ASN A 135 -23.49 26.67 2.48
C ASN A 135 -24.00 25.56 3.42
N ASP A 136 -24.94 24.72 2.97
CA ASP A 136 -25.50 23.60 3.70
C ASP A 136 -25.42 22.29 2.90
N ILE A 137 -24.27 21.60 3.02
CA ILE A 137 -24.05 20.24 2.49
C ILE A 137 -25.15 19.27 2.99
N ASN A 138 -25.73 19.56 4.15
CA ASN A 138 -26.74 18.74 4.82
C ASN A 138 -28.14 18.78 4.16
N ASN A 139 -28.42 19.74 3.28
CA ASN A 139 -29.75 19.90 2.66
C ASN A 139 -29.77 19.64 1.15
N THR A 140 -28.69 19.06 0.61
CA THR A 140 -28.57 18.82 -0.84
C THR A 140 -29.33 17.57 -1.23
N ARG A 141 -30.48 17.73 -1.91
CA ARG A 141 -31.25 16.61 -2.46
C ARG A 141 -30.38 15.83 -3.46
N PRO A 142 -30.25 14.49 -3.33
CA PRO A 142 -29.49 13.69 -4.28
C PRO A 142 -30.02 13.87 -5.70
N SER A 143 -29.13 14.12 -6.66
CA SER A 143 -29.51 14.15 -8.07
C SER A 143 -30.06 12.77 -8.47
N GLY A 144 -31.27 12.73 -9.04
CA GLY A 144 -31.88 11.49 -9.53
C GLY A 144 -30.99 10.77 -10.56
N HIS A 145 -30.26 11.53 -11.39
CA HIS A 145 -29.27 11.01 -12.32
C HIS A 145 -28.05 10.41 -11.62
N GLY A 146 -27.61 11.00 -10.51
CA GLY A 146 -26.47 10.49 -9.72
C GLY A 146 -26.77 9.13 -9.08
N VAL A 147 -27.99 8.94 -8.57
CA VAL A 147 -28.43 7.65 -8.00
C VAL A 147 -28.49 6.57 -9.08
N LEU A 148 -29.04 6.89 -10.26
CA LEU A 148 -29.08 5.97 -11.39
C LEU A 148 -27.67 5.60 -11.88
N LEU A 149 -26.78 6.59 -12.03
CA LEU A 149 -25.40 6.34 -12.46
C LEU A 149 -24.64 5.45 -11.45
N LEU A 150 -24.75 5.76 -10.16
CA LEU A 150 -24.13 4.94 -9.11
C LEU A 150 -24.64 3.51 -9.15
N ARG A 151 -25.95 3.32 -9.35
CA ARG A 151 -26.55 2.00 -9.50
C ARG A 151 -25.96 1.23 -10.68
N GLU A 152 -25.87 1.85 -11.86
CA GLU A 152 -25.28 1.20 -13.05
C GLU A 152 -23.80 0.87 -12.86
N ILE A 153 -23.02 1.70 -12.14
CA ILE A 153 -21.62 1.39 -11.81
C ILE A 153 -21.53 0.17 -10.87
N LEU A 154 -22.38 0.10 -9.85
CA LEU A 154 -22.31 -0.96 -8.83
C LEU A 154 -22.89 -2.30 -9.30
N GLU A 155 -24.00 -2.27 -10.05
CA GLU A 155 -24.65 -3.47 -10.60
C GLU A 155 -24.01 -3.94 -11.93
N GLY A 156 -23.25 -3.05 -12.58
CA GLY A 156 -22.60 -3.28 -13.86
C GLY A 156 -21.58 -4.42 -13.81
N ARG A 157 -21.55 -5.20 -14.89
CA ARG A 157 -20.45 -6.12 -15.20
C ARG A 157 -19.65 -5.55 -16.34
N PHE A 158 -18.39 -5.28 -16.07
CA PHE A 158 -17.51 -4.59 -16.99
C PHE A 158 -16.34 -5.48 -17.39
N LYS A 159 -16.07 -5.61 -18.70
CA LYS A 159 -14.91 -6.35 -19.19
C LYS A 159 -13.84 -5.38 -19.67
N GLY A 160 -12.85 -5.15 -18.81
CA GLY A 160 -11.70 -4.30 -19.07
C GLY A 160 -10.46 -5.05 -19.53
N LEU A 161 -9.35 -4.30 -19.60
CA LEU A 161 -8.01 -4.83 -19.83
C LEU A 161 -7.51 -5.68 -18.66
N SER A 162 -7.92 -5.36 -17.43
CA SER A 162 -7.60 -6.15 -16.24
C SER A 162 -8.52 -7.35 -16.01
N GLY A 163 -9.40 -7.64 -16.97
CA GLY A 163 -10.36 -8.75 -16.91
C GLY A 163 -11.78 -8.31 -16.62
N GLU A 164 -12.62 -9.26 -16.22
CA GLU A 164 -13.99 -8.95 -15.80
C GLU A 164 -13.97 -8.35 -14.38
N THR A 165 -14.57 -7.16 -14.25
CA THR A 165 -14.65 -6.42 -13.01
C THR A 165 -16.11 -6.43 -12.54
N ARG A 166 -16.27 -6.78 -11.26
CA ARG A 166 -17.55 -6.70 -10.52
C ARG A 166 -17.31 -5.95 -9.22
N TYR A 167 -18.24 -5.07 -8.87
CA TYR A 167 -18.24 -4.39 -7.58
C TYR A 167 -19.10 -5.20 -6.61
N LEU A 168 -18.48 -5.85 -5.63
CA LEU A 168 -19.17 -6.50 -4.53
C LEU A 168 -19.17 -5.56 -3.33
N ASN A 169 -20.37 -5.17 -2.86
CA ASN A 169 -20.54 -4.24 -1.74
C ASN A 169 -19.76 -2.92 -1.92
N GLY A 170 -19.76 -2.37 -3.14
CA GLY A 170 -19.01 -1.15 -3.47
C GLY A 170 -17.49 -1.32 -3.56
N LYS A 171 -16.97 -2.54 -3.42
CA LYS A 171 -15.55 -2.85 -3.56
C LYS A 171 -15.30 -3.69 -4.80
N ARG A 172 -14.29 -3.31 -5.58
CA ARG A 172 -13.80 -4.11 -6.69
C ARG A 172 -13.21 -5.42 -6.15
N ASN A 173 -13.48 -6.53 -6.82
CA ASN A 173 -12.80 -7.80 -6.54
C ASN A 173 -11.28 -7.61 -6.67
N SER A 174 -10.55 -7.82 -5.57
CA SER A 174 -9.09 -7.76 -5.57
C SER A 174 -8.54 -8.86 -6.47
N GLY A 175 -7.72 -8.48 -7.44
CA GLY A 175 -7.04 -9.43 -8.34
C GLY A 175 -6.00 -10.27 -7.61
N ALA A 176 -5.49 -11.30 -8.27
CA ALA A 176 -4.35 -12.06 -7.77
C ALA A 176 -3.08 -11.18 -7.72
N PHE A 177 -2.13 -11.56 -6.87
CA PHE A 177 -0.81 -10.95 -6.81
C PHE A 177 0.25 -11.96 -7.26
N GLU A 178 1.30 -11.46 -7.88
CA GLU A 178 2.54 -12.18 -8.11
C GLU A 178 3.52 -11.82 -7.00
N ILE A 179 4.23 -12.82 -6.50
CA ILE A 179 5.38 -12.60 -5.63
C ILE A 179 6.57 -12.49 -6.57
N VAL A 180 7.22 -11.33 -6.59
CA VAL A 180 8.37 -11.06 -7.44
C VAL A 180 9.60 -10.80 -6.60
N ASN A 181 10.76 -11.18 -7.10
CA ASN A 181 12.06 -10.95 -6.49
C ASN A 181 12.93 -10.15 -7.47
N VAL A 182 13.41 -8.99 -7.01
CA VAL A 182 14.21 -8.05 -7.82
C VAL A 182 15.63 -8.56 -7.96
N ILE A 183 16.09 -8.74 -9.20
CA ILE A 183 17.39 -9.27 -9.57
C ILE A 183 18.00 -8.41 -10.68
N GLY A 184 19.15 -7.81 -10.40
CA GLY A 184 19.83 -6.89 -11.30
C GLY A 184 18.93 -5.71 -11.65
N LYS A 185 18.68 -5.50 -12.94
CA LYS A 185 17.89 -4.37 -13.48
C LYS A 185 16.42 -4.72 -13.76
N GLY A 186 15.96 -5.85 -13.23
CA GLY A 186 14.58 -6.31 -13.39
C GLY A 186 14.17 -7.23 -12.24
N GLU A 187 13.20 -8.09 -12.49
CA GLU A 187 12.64 -8.99 -11.51
C GLU A 187 12.32 -10.38 -12.10
N ARG A 188 12.15 -11.34 -11.20
CA ARG A 188 11.66 -12.69 -11.50
C ARG A 188 10.44 -12.99 -10.64
N THR A 189 9.43 -13.60 -11.22
CA THR A 189 8.29 -14.12 -10.46
C THR A 189 8.72 -15.38 -9.72
N VAL A 190 8.50 -15.41 -8.42
CA VAL A 190 8.83 -16.55 -7.54
C VAL A 190 7.58 -17.24 -7.00
N GLY A 191 6.39 -16.68 -7.24
CA GLY A 191 5.13 -17.30 -6.83
C GLY A 191 3.90 -16.51 -7.25
N LEU A 192 2.74 -17.14 -7.09
CA LEU A 192 1.43 -16.52 -7.31
C LEU A 192 0.61 -16.62 -6.02
N LEU A 193 0.05 -15.49 -5.59
CA LEU A 193 -0.88 -15.38 -4.48
C LEU A 193 -2.29 -15.09 -5.03
N PRO A 194 -3.15 -16.10 -5.22
CA PRO A 194 -4.53 -15.87 -5.59
C PRO A 194 -5.26 -15.13 -4.47
N CYS A 195 -5.97 -14.06 -4.81
CA CYS A 195 -6.83 -13.37 -3.85
C CYS A 195 -8.20 -14.04 -3.81
N VAL A 196 -8.57 -14.63 -2.68
CA VAL A 196 -9.91 -15.19 -2.47
C VAL A 196 -10.73 -14.15 -1.71
N VAL A 197 -11.57 -13.40 -2.41
CA VAL A 197 -12.54 -12.49 -1.78
C VAL A 197 -13.92 -13.15 -1.78
N GLY A 198 -14.31 -13.70 -0.62
CA GLY A 198 -15.69 -14.11 -0.33
C GLY A 198 -16.20 -15.37 -1.03
N ASN A 199 -17.26 -15.95 -0.47
CA ASN A 199 -17.87 -17.25 -0.81
C ASN A 199 -18.39 -17.37 -2.26
N ILE A 200 -17.51 -17.39 -3.26
CA ILE A 200 -17.88 -17.67 -4.65
C ILE A 200 -17.22 -18.99 -5.07
N LYS A 201 -18.06 -20.01 -5.26
CA LYS A 201 -17.73 -21.18 -6.08
C LYS A 201 -17.71 -20.72 -7.54
N GLU A 202 -16.61 -20.18 -8.02
CA GLU A 202 -16.34 -20.09 -9.46
C GLU A 202 -15.32 -21.16 -9.85
N SER A 203 -15.85 -22.35 -10.16
CA SER A 203 -15.31 -23.24 -11.19
C SER A 203 -15.32 -22.44 -12.50
N HIS A 204 -14.22 -22.26 -13.22
CA HIS A 204 -13.77 -23.21 -14.24
C HIS A 204 -12.25 -23.16 -14.51
N LEU A 205 -11.45 -22.51 -13.65
CA LEU A 205 -9.97 -22.50 -13.76
C LEU A 205 -9.25 -23.13 -12.56
N LEU A 206 -9.99 -23.59 -11.54
CA LEU A 206 -9.43 -24.10 -10.30
C LEU A 206 -9.97 -25.49 -9.97
N HIS A 207 -9.53 -26.49 -10.74
CA HIS A 207 -9.58 -27.87 -10.28
C HIS A 207 -8.38 -28.13 -9.35
N ASN A 208 -8.30 -27.41 -8.23
CA ASN A 208 -7.48 -27.77 -7.05
C ASN A 208 -7.81 -26.84 -5.88
N LYS A 209 -8.97 -27.06 -5.27
CA LYS A 209 -9.31 -26.53 -3.95
C LYS A 209 -8.46 -27.21 -2.86
N ARG A 210 -7.25 -26.69 -2.65
CA ARG A 210 -6.43 -26.70 -1.42
C ARG A 210 -4.96 -26.45 -1.80
N LYS A 211 -4.61 -25.21 -2.10
CA LYS A 211 -3.22 -24.75 -2.08
C LYS A 211 -3.20 -23.25 -1.80
N LEU A 212 -3.57 -22.90 -0.57
CA LEU A 212 -2.91 -21.76 0.08
C LEU A 212 -1.42 -22.09 -0.01
N ILE A 213 -0.66 -21.26 -0.72
CA ILE A 213 0.76 -21.39 -1.08
C ILE A 213 1.44 -22.44 -0.19
N SER A 214 1.59 -23.66 -0.71
CA SER A 214 2.49 -24.61 -0.07
C SER A 214 3.89 -24.02 -0.27
N THR A 215 4.70 -23.98 0.78
CA THR A 215 6.10 -23.56 0.73
C THR A 215 6.93 -24.30 -0.33
N GLY A 216 6.41 -25.38 -0.92
CA GLY A 216 7.02 -26.11 -2.04
C GLY A 216 6.70 -25.58 -3.45
N ASP A 217 5.83 -24.58 -3.61
CA ASP A 217 5.49 -24.00 -4.93
C ASP A 217 6.17 -22.66 -5.23
N LEU A 218 6.86 -22.09 -4.23
CA LEU A 218 7.64 -20.88 -4.43
C LEU A 218 9.00 -21.24 -4.99
N GLU A 219 9.41 -20.55 -6.05
CA GLU A 219 10.80 -20.63 -6.46
C GLU A 219 11.72 -20.02 -5.40
N THR A 220 12.99 -20.42 -5.42
CA THR A 220 14.00 -19.94 -4.49
C THR A 220 14.13 -18.41 -4.54
N ILE A 221 13.81 -17.76 -3.44
CA ILE A 221 14.03 -16.32 -3.23
C ILE A 221 15.52 -16.07 -2.99
N ILE A 222 16.06 -15.06 -3.67
CA ILE A 222 17.42 -14.55 -3.46
C ILE A 222 17.28 -13.26 -2.64
N TRP A 223 17.79 -13.29 -1.42
CA TRP A 223 17.82 -12.14 -0.51
C TRP A 223 18.99 -11.20 -0.84
N PRO A 224 18.97 -9.96 -0.31
CA PRO A 224 20.12 -9.06 -0.37
C PRO A 224 21.40 -9.77 0.12
N GLY A 225 22.52 -9.47 -0.55
CA GLY A 225 23.78 -10.21 -0.36
C GLY A 225 23.86 -11.57 -1.06
N GLY A 226 22.82 -12.00 -1.78
CA GLY A 226 22.84 -13.23 -2.61
C GLY A 226 22.47 -14.51 -1.87
N SER A 227 22.04 -14.41 -0.60
CA SER A 227 21.66 -15.59 0.19
C SER A 227 20.33 -16.17 -0.29
N THR A 228 20.29 -17.48 -0.51
CA THR A 228 19.06 -18.24 -0.82
C THR A 228 18.47 -18.93 0.41
N THR A 229 19.15 -18.84 1.55
CA THR A 229 18.69 -19.51 2.77
C THR A 229 17.43 -18.83 3.28
N VAL A 230 16.41 -19.65 3.57
CA VAL A 230 15.22 -19.17 4.30
C VAL A 230 15.72 -18.55 5.59
N LEU A 231 15.48 -17.26 5.74
CA LEU A 231 15.94 -16.49 6.88
C LEU A 231 15.32 -17.10 8.14
N LYS A 232 16.11 -17.92 8.84
CA LYS A 232 15.73 -18.43 10.14
C LYS A 232 15.74 -17.20 11.06
N GLY A 233 14.56 -16.65 11.30
CA GLY A 233 14.34 -15.70 12.37
C GLY A 233 15.08 -16.24 13.59
N SER A 234 16.01 -15.43 14.11
CA SER A 234 16.89 -15.87 15.17
C SER A 234 16.05 -16.43 16.30
N LYS A 235 16.19 -17.73 16.61
CA LYS A 235 15.80 -18.30 17.91
C LYS A 235 16.78 -17.80 18.98
N THR A 236 17.21 -16.54 18.92
CA THR A 236 17.72 -15.90 20.13
C THR A 236 16.56 -15.97 21.09
N GLN A 237 16.79 -16.46 22.30
CA GLN A 237 15.89 -16.22 23.41
C GLN A 237 15.48 -14.76 23.32
N LEU A 238 14.21 -14.54 22.96
CA LEU A 238 13.62 -13.22 22.89
C LEU A 238 13.62 -12.75 24.35
N SER A 239 14.70 -12.10 24.81
CA SER A 239 14.52 -11.11 25.85
C SER A 239 13.41 -10.22 25.30
N GLU A 240 12.28 -10.12 25.99
CA GLU A 240 11.06 -9.49 25.46
C GLU A 240 11.41 -8.14 24.82
N VAL A 241 11.59 -8.12 23.49
CA VAL A 241 11.91 -6.89 22.78
C VAL A 241 10.61 -6.12 22.73
N LYS A 242 10.43 -5.22 23.71
CA LYS A 242 9.27 -4.34 23.79
C LYS A 242 9.44 -3.25 22.74
N LEU A 243 8.45 -3.14 21.86
CA LEU A 243 8.35 -2.05 20.90
C LEU A 243 8.19 -0.73 21.65
N ARG A 244 9.13 0.19 21.45
CA ARG A 244 9.14 1.50 22.11
C ARG A 244 8.39 2.51 21.28
N ILE A 245 7.30 3.06 21.79
CA ILE A 245 6.44 3.99 21.07
C ILE A 245 6.58 5.37 21.68
N GLY A 246 7.27 6.29 21.00
CA GLY A 246 7.35 7.71 21.32
C GLY A 246 5.99 8.40 21.14
N VAL A 247 5.55 9.12 22.17
CA VAL A 247 4.25 9.77 22.21
C VAL A 247 4.45 11.27 22.41
N PRO A 248 4.01 12.12 21.46
CA PRO A 248 4.18 13.57 21.62
C PRO A 248 3.32 14.10 22.78
N VAL A 249 3.89 14.95 23.62
CA VAL A 249 3.16 15.69 24.65
C VAL A 249 2.79 17.06 24.09
N LYS A 250 1.52 17.26 23.72
CA LYS A 250 1.01 18.54 23.20
C LYS A 250 0.13 19.24 24.24
N ALA A 251 0.28 20.55 24.36
CA ALA A 251 -0.69 21.42 25.02
C ALA A 251 -1.83 21.75 24.05
N GLY A 252 -3.08 21.60 24.48
CA GLY A 252 -4.28 21.97 23.71
C GLY A 252 -5.13 20.78 23.27
N PHE A 253 -4.72 20.06 22.22
CA PHE A 253 -5.55 19.04 21.58
C PHE A 253 -5.24 17.63 22.12
N LYS A 254 -6.09 17.15 23.04
CA LYS A 254 -5.89 15.90 23.79
C LYS A 254 -6.68 14.72 23.21
N GLU A 255 -7.54 14.97 22.24
CA GLU A 255 -8.46 14.00 21.65
C GLU A 255 -7.71 12.95 20.81
N LEU A 256 -6.64 13.36 20.13
CA LEU A 256 -5.82 12.46 19.31
C LEU A 256 -4.84 11.63 20.14
N VAL A 257 -4.13 12.30 21.05
CA VAL A 257 -3.14 11.73 21.94
C VAL A 257 -3.13 12.53 23.23
N ARG A 258 -3.28 11.83 24.35
CA ARG A 258 -3.27 12.38 25.70
C ARG A 258 -2.35 11.56 26.58
N VAL A 259 -1.48 12.26 27.29
CA VAL A 259 -0.60 11.70 28.32
C VAL A 259 -1.06 12.27 29.66
N ASP A 260 -1.50 11.41 30.57
CA ASP A 260 -1.82 11.77 31.95
C ASP A 260 -0.86 11.06 32.91
N HIS A 261 -0.49 11.74 33.99
CA HIS A 261 0.33 11.17 35.06
C HIS A 261 -0.51 10.98 36.31
N ASP A 262 -0.55 9.75 36.82
CA ASP A 262 -1.11 9.48 38.13
C ASP A 262 -0.08 9.81 39.22
N LEU A 263 -0.37 10.87 39.97
CA LEU A 263 0.49 11.41 41.02
C LEU A 263 0.63 10.46 42.22
N GLN A 264 -0.26 9.48 42.39
CA GLN A 264 -0.20 8.53 43.51
C GLN A 264 0.51 7.22 43.15
N GLY A 265 0.51 6.84 41.86
CA GLY A 265 1.05 5.56 41.39
C GLY A 265 2.35 5.63 40.56
N ASN A 266 2.84 6.83 40.22
CA ASN A 266 3.93 7.06 39.25
C ASN A 266 3.69 6.31 37.92
N ARG A 267 2.42 6.22 37.49
CA ARG A 267 2.00 5.56 36.26
C ARG A 267 1.59 6.59 35.23
N THR A 268 2.10 6.42 34.02
CA THR A 268 1.73 7.24 32.86
C THR A 268 0.64 6.52 32.07
N TYR A 269 -0.49 7.18 31.89
CA TYR A 269 -1.58 6.71 31.03
C TYR A 269 -1.55 7.45 29.70
N VAL A 270 -1.49 6.67 28.61
CA VAL A 270 -1.54 7.19 27.25
C VAL A 270 -2.85 6.76 26.60
N THR A 271 -3.65 7.75 26.19
CA THR A 271 -5.00 7.57 25.62
C THR A 271 -5.19 8.49 24.41
N GLY A 272 -6.29 8.33 23.67
CA GLY A 272 -6.63 9.16 22.50
C GLY A 272 -6.84 8.34 21.23
N PHE A 273 -7.45 8.96 20.22
CA PHE A 273 -7.83 8.28 18.98
C PHE A 273 -6.67 7.52 18.30
N CYS A 274 -5.50 8.12 18.19
CA CYS A 274 -4.34 7.48 17.56
C CYS A 274 -3.86 6.25 18.34
N ILE A 275 -4.02 6.28 19.67
CA ILE A 275 -3.65 5.17 20.56
C ILE A 275 -4.63 4.02 20.41
N ASP A 276 -5.92 4.31 20.28
CA ASP A 276 -6.95 3.29 20.08
C ASP A 276 -6.84 2.63 18.70
N VAL A 277 -6.56 3.42 17.65
CA VAL A 277 -6.24 2.89 16.32
C VAL A 277 -5.01 1.98 16.37
N PHE A 278 -3.94 2.40 17.04
CA PHE A 278 -2.73 1.58 17.20
C PHE A 278 -3.03 0.27 17.94
N LYS A 279 -3.74 0.32 19.07
CA LYS A 279 -4.15 -0.87 19.85
C LYS A 279 -5.01 -1.82 19.03
N ALA A 280 -5.95 -1.30 18.25
CA ALA A 280 -6.78 -2.10 17.36
C ALA A 280 -5.95 -2.78 16.25
N ALA A 281 -5.02 -2.03 15.64
CA ALA A 281 -4.13 -2.56 14.61
C ALA A 281 -3.23 -3.68 15.15
N ILE A 282 -2.61 -3.48 16.31
CA ILE A 282 -1.79 -4.51 16.98
C ILE A 282 -2.66 -5.70 17.43
N GLY A 283 -3.88 -5.46 17.93
CA GLY A 283 -4.80 -6.50 18.36
C GLY A 283 -5.32 -7.39 17.22
N ALA A 284 -5.31 -6.89 15.99
CA ALA A 284 -5.67 -7.66 14.80
C ALA A 284 -4.55 -8.61 14.31
N LEU A 285 -3.34 -8.50 14.85
CA LEU A 285 -2.23 -9.36 14.48
C LEU A 285 -2.40 -10.77 15.05
N SER A 286 -2.03 -11.79 14.28
CA SER A 286 -2.09 -13.20 14.69
C SER A 286 -1.01 -13.62 15.70
N TYR A 287 -0.15 -12.67 16.10
CA TYR A 287 0.95 -12.88 17.04
C TYR A 287 1.01 -11.75 18.07
N LYS A 288 1.46 -12.09 19.27
CA LYS A 288 1.53 -11.15 20.39
C LYS A 288 2.73 -10.21 20.23
N VAL A 289 2.47 -8.91 20.15
CA VAL A 289 3.50 -7.86 20.14
C VAL A 289 3.55 -7.21 21.52
N HIS A 290 4.72 -7.21 22.17
CA HIS A 290 4.93 -6.46 23.40
C HIS A 290 5.35 -5.03 23.05
N TYR A 291 4.72 -4.04 23.67
CA TYR A 291 5.00 -2.63 23.42
C TYR A 291 4.90 -1.80 24.69
N GLU A 292 5.57 -0.65 24.70
CA GLU A 292 5.50 0.37 25.75
C GLU A 292 5.36 1.76 25.13
N PHE A 293 4.53 2.61 25.74
CA PHE A 293 4.41 4.01 25.37
C PHE A 293 5.38 4.85 26.20
N ILE A 294 6.17 5.67 25.53
CA ILE A 294 7.19 6.53 26.11
C ILE A 294 6.84 7.97 25.72
N PRO A 295 6.28 8.76 26.64
CA PRO A 295 6.04 10.16 26.39
C PRO A 295 7.34 10.90 26.06
N PHE A 296 7.29 11.72 25.03
CA PHE A 296 8.38 12.61 24.65
C PHE A 296 8.30 13.89 25.49
N GLN A 297 8.79 13.79 26.73
CA GLN A 297 8.66 14.84 27.73
C GLN A 297 9.95 15.17 28.47
N ASP A 298 10.08 16.43 28.89
CA ASP A 298 11.16 16.91 29.73
C ASP A 298 10.94 16.53 31.22
N ALA A 299 11.87 16.91 32.08
CA ALA A 299 11.80 16.65 33.52
C ALA A 299 10.57 17.28 34.21
N ASN A 300 9.95 18.28 33.58
CA ASN A 300 8.78 19.00 34.08
C ASN A 300 7.45 18.48 33.49
N GLY A 301 7.49 17.44 32.65
CA GLY A 301 6.30 16.86 31.99
C GLY A 301 5.80 17.67 30.78
N HIS A 302 6.57 18.63 30.28
CA HIS A 302 6.29 19.33 29.02
C HIS A 302 6.95 18.60 27.85
N SER A 303 6.62 18.98 26.60
CA SER A 303 7.27 18.39 25.42
C SER A 303 8.79 18.50 25.50
N ALA A 304 9.52 17.38 25.30
CA ALA A 304 10.99 17.34 25.30
C ALA A 304 11.66 17.99 24.08
N GLY A 305 10.87 18.56 23.18
CA GLY A 305 11.34 19.18 21.94
C GLY A 305 10.21 19.39 20.95
N THR A 306 10.59 19.62 19.70
CA THR A 306 9.67 19.70 18.57
C THR A 306 9.26 18.32 18.09
N TYR A 307 8.23 18.27 17.24
CA TYR A 307 7.84 17.02 16.60
C TYR A 307 8.93 16.45 15.69
N ASN A 308 9.74 17.31 15.06
CA ASN A 308 10.88 16.87 14.26
C ASN A 308 11.92 16.14 15.11
N ASP A 309 12.18 16.63 16.33
CA ASP A 309 13.10 15.98 17.27
C ASP A 309 12.58 14.58 17.68
N LEU A 310 11.26 14.43 17.83
CA LEU A 310 10.61 13.14 18.08
C LEU A 310 10.73 12.20 16.87
N VAL A 311 10.58 12.72 15.66
CA VAL A 311 10.77 11.95 14.42
C VAL A 311 12.25 11.55 14.24
N ASP A 312 13.18 12.41 14.62
CA ASP A 312 14.62 12.12 14.61
C ASP A 312 14.98 10.98 15.57
N GLN A 313 14.23 10.81 16.67
CA GLN A 313 14.39 9.63 17.53
C GLN A 313 14.01 8.31 16.84
N VAL A 314 13.12 8.35 15.84
CA VAL A 314 12.82 7.19 14.98
C VAL A 314 14.01 6.91 14.07
N TYR A 315 14.60 7.96 13.49
CA TYR A 315 15.81 7.84 12.68
C TYR A 315 16.98 7.24 13.47
N LEU A 316 17.14 7.67 14.73
CA LEU A 316 18.14 7.13 15.66
C LEU A 316 17.79 5.74 16.21
N LYS A 317 16.68 5.12 15.77
CA LYS A 317 16.18 3.80 16.18
C LYS A 317 15.89 3.67 17.68
N VAL A 318 15.53 4.79 18.31
CA VAL A 318 15.22 4.83 19.74
C VAL A 318 13.72 4.55 19.98
N HIS A 319 12.84 5.00 19.07
CA HIS A 319 11.39 4.87 19.17
C HIS A 319 10.69 4.64 17.81
N LEU A 320 9.47 4.09 17.80
CA LEU A 320 8.46 4.31 16.76
C LEU A 320 7.55 5.45 17.23
N VAL A 321 6.94 6.23 16.33
CA VAL A 321 6.09 7.37 16.75
C VAL A 321 4.64 7.11 16.36
N VAL A 322 3.72 7.36 17.30
CA VAL A 322 2.28 7.40 17.04
C VAL A 322 1.81 8.84 17.17
N GLY A 323 1.34 9.41 16.07
CA GLY A 323 0.87 10.80 15.97
C GLY A 323 0.21 11.04 14.61
N PHE A 324 -0.46 12.19 14.48
CA PHE A 324 -1.07 12.63 13.22
C PHE A 324 -0.20 13.71 12.58
N TRP A 325 -0.10 13.71 11.26
CA TRP A 325 0.53 14.75 10.44
C TRP A 325 -0.46 15.88 10.18
#